data_AF-A0A7Y5K5Y8-F1
#
_entry.id   AF-A0A7Y5K5Y8-F1
#
_cell.length_a   1.000
_cell.length_b   1.000
_cell.length_c   1.000
_cell.angle_alpha   90.00
_cell.angle_beta   90.00
_cell.angle_gamma   90.00
#
_symmetry.space_group_name_H-M   'P 1'
#
loop_
_entity.id
_entity.type
_entity.pdbx_description
1 polymer ?
#
loop_
_entity_poly.entity_id
_entity_poly.type
_entity_poly.pdbx_seq_one_letter_code
_entity_poly.pdbx_strand_id
1 'polypeptide(L)'
;MLAFKLHAQENPPPFVQVQRAYEALKFEEAERLGRLALEHGEAYSATELVQLHLIMGYLGYLHQQPEVARSNFESALSLQPDLTLDSLLVSPKIVRMFEQVKNEYRVGLSSGKPAIKYVMIKDQRLGALRRSLLLPGWGQRHLHQHTRGAIYTTGFLLAVGTGLAFQVAQSQAHRSYLDANTANQIARRYDIYNQRYRVRNAAFIAAGSIWAINLLEVLLVAPASPLGAASSSKAFQLNLSIPF
;
A
#
# COMPACT_ATOMS: atom_id res chain seq x y z
N MET A 1 -41.08 -19.24 27.54
CA MET A 1 -39.98 -18.25 27.67
C MET A 1 -39.54 -17.84 26.28
N LEU A 2 -40.03 -16.70 25.78
CA LEU A 2 -39.59 -16.11 24.51
C LEU A 2 -38.33 -15.26 24.79
N ALA A 3 -37.18 -15.72 24.31
CA ALA A 3 -35.94 -14.96 24.39
C ALA A 3 -35.94 -13.88 23.31
N PHE A 4 -36.11 -12.62 23.72
CA PHE A 4 -35.85 -11.45 22.89
C PHE A 4 -34.35 -11.44 22.55
N LYS A 5 -34.00 -11.81 21.32
CA LYS A 5 -32.68 -11.50 20.74
C LYS A 5 -32.61 -9.97 20.58
N LEU A 6 -32.00 -9.31 21.56
CA LEU A 6 -31.51 -7.93 21.40
C LEU A 6 -30.56 -7.95 20.21
N HIS A 7 -31.03 -7.42 19.08
CA HIS A 7 -30.17 -7.13 17.95
C HIS A 7 -29.29 -5.98 18.44
N ALA A 8 -28.02 -6.29 18.73
CA ALA A 8 -27.02 -5.27 18.98
C ALA A 8 -27.04 -4.35 17.77
N GLN A 9 -27.54 -3.13 17.97
CA GLN A 9 -27.63 -2.13 16.93
C GLN A 9 -26.19 -1.80 16.56
N GLU A 10 -25.73 -2.32 15.43
CA GLU A 10 -24.40 -2.00 14.90
C GLU A 10 -24.35 -0.48 14.75
N ASN A 11 -23.51 0.16 15.57
CA ASN A 11 -23.33 1.60 15.48
C ASN A 11 -22.86 1.91 14.07
N PRO A 12 -23.59 2.74 13.30
CA PRO A 12 -23.21 3.05 11.93
C PRO A 12 -21.80 3.65 11.91
N PRO A 13 -21.01 3.44 10.84
CA PRO A 13 -19.67 4.01 10.72
C PRO A 13 -19.70 5.52 11.05
N PRO A 14 -18.70 6.07 11.76
CA PRO A 14 -18.80 7.44 12.27
C PRO A 14 -19.05 8.49 11.17
N PHE A 15 -18.51 8.29 9.96
CA PHE A 15 -18.78 9.13 8.79
C PHE A 15 -20.29 9.22 8.45
N VAL A 16 -21.00 8.08 8.46
CA VAL A 16 -22.44 8.02 8.18
C VAL A 16 -23.23 8.83 9.22
N GLN A 17 -22.75 8.89 10.47
CA GLN A 17 -23.38 9.69 11.52
C GLN A 17 -23.21 11.19 11.25
N VAL A 18 -22.02 11.62 10.81
CA VAL A 18 -21.77 13.02 10.41
C VAL A 18 -22.70 13.43 9.27
N GLN A 19 -22.76 12.61 8.21
CA GLN A 19 -23.61 12.87 7.07
C GLN A 19 -25.09 12.95 7.46
N ARG A 20 -25.59 12.00 8.25
CA ARG A 20 -26.98 12.02 8.74
C ARG A 20 -27.28 13.24 9.60
N ALA A 21 -26.37 13.63 10.48
CA ALA A 21 -26.55 14.83 11.29
C ALA A 21 -26.62 16.09 10.42
N TYR A 22 -25.77 16.18 9.39
CA TYR A 22 -25.78 17.28 8.42
C TYR A 22 -27.07 17.33 7.60
N GLU A 23 -27.51 16.20 7.05
CA GLU A 23 -28.75 16.06 6.28
C GLU A 23 -30.00 16.35 7.14
N ALA A 24 -29.94 16.01 8.43
CA ALA A 24 -30.99 16.33 9.41
C ALA A 24 -30.92 17.78 9.92
N LEU A 25 -30.05 18.62 9.36
CA LEU A 25 -29.83 20.02 9.73
C LEU A 25 -29.39 20.22 11.20
N LYS A 26 -28.80 19.18 11.81
CA LYS A 26 -28.22 19.23 13.16
C LYS A 26 -26.75 19.62 13.07
N PHE A 27 -26.49 20.88 12.71
CA PHE A 27 -25.17 21.35 12.33
C PHE A 27 -24.13 21.23 13.44
N GLU A 28 -24.50 21.53 14.70
CA GLU A 28 -23.59 21.42 15.85
C GLU A 28 -23.21 19.96 16.13
N GLU A 29 -24.15 19.04 15.97
CA GLU A 29 -23.89 17.61 16.11
C GLU A 29 -23.00 17.10 14.98
N ALA A 30 -23.28 17.50 13.73
CA ALA A 30 -22.47 17.17 12.57
C ALA A 30 -21.03 17.70 12.71
N GLU A 31 -20.85 18.93 13.20
CA GLU A 31 -19.54 19.52 13.44
C GLU A 31 -18.77 18.76 14.52
N ARG A 32 -19.41 18.47 15.65
CA ARG A 32 -18.79 17.73 16.75
C ARG A 32 -18.35 16.32 16.31
N LEU A 33 -19.25 15.60 15.64
CA LEU A 33 -18.94 14.27 15.10
C LEU A 33 -17.87 14.35 14.02
N GLY A 34 -17.89 15.39 13.18
CA GLY A 34 -16.93 15.59 12.11
C GLY A 34 -15.51 15.85 12.62
N ARG A 35 -15.37 16.68 13.65
CA ARG A 35 -14.09 16.91 14.34
C ARG A 35 -13.55 15.61 14.94
N LEU A 36 -14.39 14.85 15.65
CA LEU A 36 -14.01 13.55 16.21
C LEU A 36 -13.60 12.55 15.12
N ALA A 37 -14.30 12.54 13.99
CA ALA A 37 -13.95 11.69 12.85
C ALA A 37 -12.58 12.08 12.26
N LEU A 38 -12.30 13.37 12.12
CA LEU A 38 -11.02 13.86 11.60
C LEU A 38 -9.83 13.60 12.53
N GLU A 39 -10.04 13.47 13.84
CA GLU A 39 -9.00 13.05 14.79
C GLU A 39 -8.48 11.63 14.51
N HIS A 40 -9.31 10.78 13.90
CA HIS A 40 -8.99 9.40 13.51
C HIS A 40 -9.04 9.21 12.00
N GLY A 41 -8.53 10.20 11.25
CA GLY A 41 -8.59 10.25 9.79
C GLY A 41 -8.05 9.02 9.07
N GLU A 42 -7.14 8.27 9.68
CA GLU A 42 -6.55 7.03 9.15
C GLU A 42 -7.55 5.88 8.98
N ALA A 43 -8.70 5.93 9.67
CA ALA A 43 -9.73 4.89 9.57
C ALA A 43 -10.63 5.03 8.33
N TYR A 44 -10.52 6.13 7.59
CA TYR A 44 -11.42 6.48 6.50
C TYR A 44 -10.75 6.34 5.13
N SER A 45 -11.54 5.98 4.13
CA SER A 45 -11.13 6.02 2.73
C SER A 45 -10.90 7.46 2.25
N ALA A 46 -10.18 7.61 1.13
CA ALA A 46 -9.97 8.89 0.44
C ALA A 46 -11.29 9.65 0.23
N THR A 47 -12.29 8.94 -0.27
CA THR A 47 -13.57 9.50 -0.69
C THR A 47 -14.38 9.95 0.53
N GLU A 48 -14.35 9.17 1.62
CA GLU A 48 -14.99 9.56 2.88
C GLU A 48 -14.30 10.79 3.49
N LEU A 49 -12.96 10.86 3.48
CA LEU A 49 -12.24 12.04 3.95
C LEU A 49 -12.54 13.29 3.13
N VAL A 50 -12.62 13.16 1.80
CA VAL A 50 -13.05 14.25 0.91
C VAL A 50 -14.45 14.74 1.32
N GLN A 51 -15.41 13.84 1.46
CA GLN A 51 -16.78 14.20 1.84
C GLN A 51 -16.84 14.82 3.25
N LEU A 52 -16.08 14.29 4.20
CA LEU A 52 -15.99 14.81 5.56
C LEU A 52 -15.45 16.24 5.58
N HIS A 53 -14.37 16.51 4.84
CA HIS A 53 -13.85 17.86 4.69
C HIS A 53 -14.81 18.79 3.93
N LEU A 54 -15.55 18.30 2.93
CA LEU A 54 -16.58 19.11 2.27
C LEU A 54 -17.68 19.52 3.25
N ILE A 55 -18.20 18.58 4.06
CA ILE A 55 -19.20 18.88 5.09
C ILE A 55 -18.65 19.92 6.09
N MET A 56 -17.43 19.71 6.60
CA MET A 56 -16.80 20.66 7.52
C MET A 56 -16.55 22.03 6.88
N GLY A 57 -16.22 22.05 5.59
CA GLY A 57 -16.08 23.27 4.79
C GLY A 57 -17.40 24.03 4.66
N TYR A 58 -18.50 23.32 4.40
CA TYR A 58 -19.84 23.90 4.36
C TYR A 58 -20.28 24.45 5.71
N LEU A 59 -20.06 23.70 6.80
CA LEU A 59 -20.35 24.14 8.16
C LEU A 59 -19.56 25.40 8.54
N GLY A 60 -18.25 25.43 8.26
CA GLY A 60 -17.42 26.62 8.46
C GLY A 60 -17.95 27.84 7.71
N TYR A 61 -18.44 27.64 6.48
CA TYR A 61 -19.05 28.72 5.70
C TYR A 61 -20.34 29.24 6.34
N LEU A 62 -21.23 28.33 6.77
CA LEU A 62 -22.50 28.67 7.43
C LEU A 62 -22.28 29.45 8.74
N HIS A 63 -21.25 29.09 9.50
CA HIS A 63 -20.86 29.79 10.73
C HIS A 63 -20.07 31.09 10.49
N GLN A 64 -19.95 31.55 9.23
CA GLN A 64 -19.20 32.75 8.85
C GLN A 64 -17.72 32.69 9.27
N GLN A 65 -17.13 31.48 9.23
CA GLN A 65 -15.72 31.22 9.52
C GLN A 65 -15.00 30.88 8.19
N PRO A 66 -14.70 31.88 7.33
CA PRO A 66 -14.17 31.65 5.99
C PRO A 66 -12.82 30.93 6.01
N GLU A 67 -11.99 31.15 7.03
CA GLU A 67 -10.70 30.46 7.18
C GLU A 67 -10.86 28.96 7.44
N VAL A 68 -11.83 28.59 8.28
CA VAL A 68 -12.14 27.17 8.58
C VAL A 68 -12.69 26.48 7.33
N ALA A 69 -13.59 27.16 6.61
CA ALA A 69 -14.14 26.65 5.37
C ALA A 69 -13.05 26.43 4.31
N ARG A 70 -12.20 27.45 4.10
CA ARG A 70 -11.06 27.42 3.18
C ARG A 70 -10.11 26.26 3.49
N SER A 71 -9.66 26.14 4.75
CA SER A 71 -8.71 25.09 5.15
C SER A 71 -9.26 23.68 4.92
N ASN A 72 -10.56 23.47 5.14
CA ASN A 72 -11.21 22.20 4.84
C ASN A 72 -11.33 21.93 3.34
N PHE A 73 -11.70 22.93 2.52
CA PHE A 73 -11.71 22.78 1.06
C PHE A 73 -10.32 22.49 0.49
N GLU A 74 -9.28 23.15 1.00
CA GLU A 74 -7.89 22.84 0.64
C GLU A 74 -7.51 21.41 1.02
N SER A 75 -7.96 20.92 2.18
CA SER A 75 -7.73 19.54 2.61
C SER A 75 -8.44 18.54 1.67
N ALA A 76 -9.67 18.82 1.26
CA ALA A 76 -10.39 18.03 0.25
C ALA A 76 -9.67 18.04 -1.12
N LEU A 77 -9.19 19.20 -1.57
CA LEU A 77 -8.44 19.35 -2.82
C LEU A 77 -7.07 18.65 -2.77
N SER A 78 -6.47 18.52 -1.59
CA SER A 78 -5.22 17.76 -1.42
C SER A 78 -5.41 16.26 -1.63
N LEU A 79 -6.62 15.76 -1.36
CA LEU A 79 -7.01 14.37 -1.59
C LEU A 79 -7.50 14.15 -3.03
N GLN A 80 -8.25 15.11 -3.59
CA GLN A 80 -8.81 15.06 -4.93
C GLN A 80 -8.67 16.42 -5.66
N PRO A 81 -7.57 16.65 -6.40
CA PRO A 81 -7.28 17.96 -7.01
C PRO A 81 -8.26 18.40 -8.11
N ASP A 82 -8.94 17.44 -8.75
CA ASP A 82 -9.93 17.65 -9.80
C ASP A 82 -11.37 17.78 -9.26
N LEU A 83 -11.56 17.73 -7.94
CA LEU A 83 -12.86 17.79 -7.27
C LEU A 83 -13.72 18.96 -7.76
N THR A 84 -15.00 18.68 -8.03
CA THR A 84 -16.01 19.66 -8.43
C THR A 84 -17.22 19.51 -7.52
N LEU A 85 -17.87 20.63 -7.18
CA LEU A 85 -19.10 20.61 -6.39
C LEU A 85 -20.31 20.55 -7.29
N ASP A 86 -21.32 19.77 -6.89
CA ASP A 86 -22.60 19.76 -7.59
C ASP A 86 -23.39 21.04 -7.30
N SER A 87 -23.50 21.90 -8.31
CA SER A 87 -24.23 23.17 -8.24
C SER A 87 -25.73 23.03 -7.96
N LEU A 88 -26.32 21.84 -8.16
CA LEU A 88 -27.73 21.58 -7.84
C LEU A 88 -27.95 21.32 -6.35
N LEU A 89 -26.93 20.82 -5.67
CA LEU A 89 -26.99 20.42 -4.26
C LEU A 89 -26.39 21.48 -3.32
N VAL A 90 -25.53 22.35 -3.84
CA VAL A 90 -24.76 23.31 -3.06
C VAL A 90 -25.09 24.74 -3.48
N SER A 91 -25.21 25.64 -2.50
CA SER A 91 -25.56 27.04 -2.79
C SER A 91 -24.54 27.72 -3.74
N PRO A 92 -24.98 28.60 -4.66
CA PRO A 92 -24.09 29.30 -5.58
C PRO A 92 -22.98 30.13 -4.90
N LYS A 93 -23.15 30.50 -3.63
CA LYS A 93 -22.12 31.21 -2.86
C LYS A 93 -21.00 30.28 -2.40
N ILE A 94 -21.34 29.10 -1.88
CA ILE A 94 -20.36 28.08 -1.48
C ILE A 94 -19.58 27.60 -2.71
N VAL A 95 -20.27 27.33 -3.83
CA VAL A 95 -19.63 26.92 -5.09
C VAL A 95 -18.60 27.96 -5.53
N ARG A 96 -18.95 29.26 -5.52
CA ARG A 96 -18.00 30.33 -5.87
C ARG A 96 -16.78 30.37 -4.95
N MET A 97 -16.98 30.20 -3.64
CA MET A 97 -15.88 30.14 -2.69
C MET A 97 -14.98 28.93 -2.95
N PHE A 98 -15.56 27.75 -3.16
CA PHE A 98 -14.80 26.54 -3.44
C PHE A 98 -13.97 26.68 -4.73
N GLU A 99 -14.56 27.19 -5.81
CA GLU A 99 -13.84 27.41 -7.08
C GLU A 99 -12.72 28.46 -6.92
N GLN A 100 -12.94 29.49 -6.12
CA GLN A 100 -11.87 30.44 -5.77
C GLN A 100 -10.72 29.72 -5.05
N VAL A 101 -11.01 28.93 -4.01
CA VAL A 101 -10.00 28.16 -3.27
C VAL A 101 -9.27 27.16 -4.18
N LYS A 102 -10.00 26.47 -5.07
CA LYS A 102 -9.43 25.55 -6.06
C LYS A 102 -8.47 26.25 -7.01
N ASN A 103 -8.82 27.45 -7.48
CA ASN A 103 -7.94 28.23 -8.34
C ASN A 103 -6.68 28.67 -7.60
N GLU A 104 -6.81 29.22 -6.38
CA GLU A 104 -5.69 29.59 -5.51
C GLU A 104 -4.76 28.40 -5.21
N TYR A 105 -5.33 27.23 -4.93
CA TYR A 105 -4.61 25.98 -4.69
C TYR A 105 -3.76 25.56 -5.89
N ARG A 106 -4.33 25.61 -7.10
CA ARG A 106 -3.63 25.21 -8.34
C ARG A 106 -2.45 26.10 -8.69
N VAL A 107 -2.52 27.39 -8.37
CA VAL A 107 -1.43 28.35 -8.62
C VAL A 107 -0.43 28.42 -7.46
N GLY A 108 -0.61 27.62 -6.41
CA GLY A 108 0.27 27.60 -5.23
C GLY A 108 0.15 28.84 -4.34
N LEU A 109 -0.94 29.61 -4.47
CA LEU A 109 -1.24 30.79 -3.64
C LEU A 109 -2.06 30.45 -2.39
N SER A 110 -2.27 29.17 -2.11
CA SER A 110 -2.97 28.69 -0.90
C SER A 110 -2.32 29.30 0.34
N SER A 111 -3.05 30.22 0.96
CA SER A 111 -2.62 31.01 2.13
C SER A 111 -2.83 30.22 3.42
N GLY A 112 -3.71 29.21 3.38
CA GLY A 112 -3.93 28.29 4.46
C GLY A 112 -2.88 27.18 4.48
N LYS A 113 -2.30 26.90 5.65
CA LYS A 113 -1.79 25.56 5.88
C LYS A 113 -3.03 24.66 5.91
N PRO A 114 -3.12 23.62 5.06
CA PRO A 114 -4.23 22.68 5.15
C PRO A 114 -4.29 22.14 6.57
N ALA A 115 -5.49 22.06 7.15
CA ALA A 115 -5.67 21.61 8.53
C ALA A 115 -4.99 20.25 8.75
N ILE A 116 -5.08 19.37 7.74
CA ILE A 116 -4.37 18.09 7.68
C ILE A 116 -3.89 17.87 6.25
N LYS A 117 -2.58 17.66 6.06
CA LYS A 117 -2.02 17.29 4.76
C LYS A 117 -1.97 15.76 4.65
N TYR A 118 -2.92 15.18 3.94
CA TYR A 118 -2.93 13.74 3.69
C TYR A 118 -1.87 13.40 2.65
N VAL A 119 -0.91 12.55 3.05
CA VAL A 119 0.02 11.93 2.10
C VAL A 119 -0.57 10.58 1.74
N MET A 120 -1.16 10.49 0.55
CA MET A 120 -1.61 9.23 0.00
C MET A 120 -0.42 8.32 -0.30
N ILE A 121 -0.10 7.44 0.64
CA ILE A 121 0.82 6.34 0.38
C ILE A 121 0.04 5.30 -0.41
N LYS A 122 0.05 5.42 -1.74
CA LYS A 122 -0.48 4.38 -2.63
C LYS A 122 0.16 3.07 -2.23
N ASP A 123 -0.66 2.08 -1.87
CA ASP A 123 -0.15 0.80 -1.39
C ASP A 123 0.70 0.15 -2.48
N GLN A 124 2.02 0.24 -2.32
CA GLN A 124 2.98 -0.28 -3.29
C GLN A 124 3.03 -1.81 -3.26
N ARG A 125 2.42 -2.46 -2.26
CA ARG A 125 2.43 -3.92 -2.10
C ARG A 125 1.80 -4.64 -3.27
N LEU A 126 0.66 -4.18 -3.78
CA LEU A 126 0.00 -4.75 -4.97
C LEU A 126 0.91 -4.71 -6.21
N GLY A 127 1.62 -3.59 -6.39
CA GLY A 127 2.60 -3.44 -7.46
C GLY A 127 3.83 -4.34 -7.28
N ALA A 128 4.31 -4.49 -6.04
CA ALA A 128 5.44 -5.35 -5.71
C ALA A 128 5.08 -6.84 -5.86
N LEU A 129 3.85 -7.22 -5.49
CA LEU A 129 3.35 -8.59 -5.57
C LEU A 129 3.24 -9.07 -7.01
N ARG A 130 2.64 -8.26 -7.90
CA ARG A 130 2.55 -8.57 -9.34
C ARG A 130 3.91 -8.82 -9.97
N ARG A 131 4.92 -8.04 -9.58
CA ARG A 131 6.30 -8.20 -10.08
C ARG A 131 6.98 -9.45 -9.52
N SER A 132 6.78 -9.73 -8.24
CA SER A 132 7.34 -10.91 -7.57
C SER A 132 6.74 -12.23 -8.07
N LEU A 133 5.48 -12.18 -8.55
CA LEU A 133 4.82 -13.32 -9.17
C LEU A 133 5.55 -13.78 -10.45
N LEU A 134 6.07 -12.82 -11.23
CA LEU A 134 6.83 -13.10 -12.45
C LEU A 134 8.25 -13.58 -12.15
N LEU A 135 8.95 -12.91 -11.25
CA LEU A 135 10.32 -13.24 -10.88
C LEU A 135 10.54 -12.97 -9.38
N PRO A 136 10.86 -14.01 -8.58
CA PRO A 136 11.19 -13.84 -7.18
C PRO A 136 12.29 -12.79 -6.97
N GLY A 137 12.04 -11.85 -6.08
CA GLY A 137 12.98 -10.77 -5.77
C GLY A 137 12.76 -9.46 -6.56
N TRP A 138 11.93 -9.45 -7.61
CA TRP A 138 11.67 -8.23 -8.38
C TRP A 138 10.85 -7.21 -7.58
N GLY A 139 9.82 -7.65 -6.83
CA GLY A 139 9.05 -6.74 -5.98
C GLY A 139 9.88 -6.13 -4.86
N GLN A 140 10.82 -6.88 -4.27
CA GLN A 140 11.73 -6.35 -3.25
C GLN A 140 12.60 -5.22 -3.80
N ARG A 141 13.11 -5.34 -5.04
CA ARG A 141 13.85 -4.23 -5.69
C ARG A 141 12.99 -3.00 -5.93
N HIS A 142 11.70 -3.19 -6.23
CA HIS A 142 10.73 -2.09 -6.35
C HIS A 142 10.45 -1.42 -4.99
N LEU A 143 10.54 -2.18 -3.89
CA LEU A 143 10.42 -1.66 -2.52
C LEU A 143 11.77 -1.19 -1.95
N HIS A 144 12.78 -0.91 -2.79
CA HIS A 144 14.13 -0.49 -2.41
C HIS A 144 14.92 -1.49 -1.53
N GLN A 145 14.50 -2.75 -1.47
CA GLN A 145 15.16 -3.83 -0.74
C GLN A 145 16.08 -4.64 -1.67
N HIS A 146 17.12 -3.98 -2.21
CA HIS A 146 17.98 -4.55 -3.26
C HIS A 146 18.68 -5.85 -2.85
N THR A 147 19.21 -5.92 -1.62
CA THR A 147 19.92 -7.10 -1.10
C THR A 147 19.00 -8.32 -1.02
N ARG A 148 17.79 -8.14 -0.47
CA ARG A 148 16.79 -9.22 -0.40
C ARG A 148 16.35 -9.66 -1.78
N GLY A 149 16.08 -8.70 -2.66
CA GLY A 149 15.74 -9.00 -4.05
C GLY A 149 16.82 -9.81 -4.78
N ALA A 150 18.10 -9.48 -4.57
CA ALA A 150 19.23 -10.22 -5.12
C ALA A 150 19.30 -11.66 -4.59
N ILE A 151 19.15 -11.86 -3.28
CA ILE A 151 19.16 -13.20 -2.66
C ILE A 151 18.09 -14.10 -3.29
N TYR A 152 16.84 -13.61 -3.37
CA TYR A 152 15.74 -14.38 -3.94
C TYR A 152 15.93 -14.68 -5.42
N THR A 153 16.36 -13.69 -6.21
CA THR A 153 16.58 -13.88 -7.65
C THR A 153 17.68 -14.90 -7.89
N THR A 154 18.84 -14.73 -7.24
CA THR A 154 20.00 -15.61 -7.44
C THR A 154 19.69 -17.02 -6.94
N GLY A 155 19.08 -17.17 -5.77
CA GLY A 155 18.69 -18.48 -5.23
C GLY A 155 17.71 -19.21 -6.13
N PHE A 156 16.69 -18.49 -6.65
CA PHE A 156 15.72 -19.06 -7.58
C PHE A 156 16.37 -19.49 -8.90
N LEU A 157 17.19 -18.63 -9.52
CA LEU A 157 17.86 -18.93 -10.79
C LEU A 157 18.84 -20.10 -10.66
N LEU A 158 19.58 -20.19 -9.54
CA LEU A 158 20.45 -21.33 -9.26
C LEU A 158 19.64 -22.61 -9.14
N ALA A 159 18.56 -22.61 -8.36
CA ALA A 159 17.70 -23.78 -8.17
C ALA A 159 17.05 -24.25 -9.49
N VAL A 160 16.50 -23.33 -10.28
CA VAL A 160 15.93 -23.64 -11.61
C VAL A 160 17.02 -24.14 -12.56
N GLY A 161 18.17 -23.46 -12.62
CA GLY A 161 19.30 -23.86 -13.45
C GLY A 161 19.81 -25.27 -13.13
N THR A 162 19.95 -25.59 -11.84
CA THR A 162 20.31 -26.94 -11.38
C THR A 162 19.21 -27.95 -11.76
N GLY A 163 17.94 -27.63 -11.55
CA GLY A 163 16.82 -28.50 -11.92
C GLY A 163 16.82 -28.86 -13.42
N LEU A 164 17.02 -27.85 -14.28
CA LEU A 164 17.10 -28.05 -15.73
C LEU A 164 18.35 -28.84 -16.15
N ALA A 165 19.51 -28.55 -15.57
CA ALA A 165 20.73 -29.30 -15.86
C ALA A 165 20.59 -30.79 -15.49
N PHE A 166 20.02 -31.06 -14.31
CA PHE A 166 19.78 -32.43 -13.87
C PHE A 166 18.63 -33.13 -14.61
N GLN A 167 17.66 -32.40 -15.17
CA GLN A 167 16.65 -32.97 -16.06
C GLN A 167 17.29 -33.58 -17.33
N VAL A 168 18.23 -32.87 -17.94
CA VAL A 168 18.98 -33.37 -19.11
C VAL A 168 19.86 -34.56 -18.70
N ALA A 169 20.62 -34.42 -17.61
CA ALA A 169 21.49 -35.49 -17.11
C ALA A 169 20.70 -36.75 -16.72
N GLN A 170 19.55 -36.60 -16.08
CA GLN A 170 18.66 -37.72 -15.72
C GLN A 170 18.13 -38.42 -16.96
N SER A 171 17.74 -37.66 -18.00
CA SER A 171 17.26 -38.23 -19.27
C SER A 171 18.34 -39.08 -19.96
N GLN A 172 19.59 -38.63 -19.94
CA GLN A 172 20.72 -39.42 -20.47
C GLN A 172 20.97 -40.68 -19.64
N ALA A 173 20.99 -40.56 -18.31
CA ALA A 173 21.19 -41.70 -17.41
C ALA A 173 20.06 -42.73 -17.54
N HIS A 174 18.84 -42.29 -17.80
CA HIS A 174 17.70 -43.17 -18.02
C HIS A 174 17.87 -44.03 -19.28
N ARG A 175 18.28 -43.43 -20.41
CA ARG A 175 18.57 -44.18 -21.63
C ARG A 175 19.67 -45.21 -21.39
N SER A 176 20.76 -44.79 -20.76
CA SER A 176 21.83 -45.72 -20.41
C SER A 176 21.33 -46.85 -19.50
N TYR A 177 20.47 -46.57 -18.53
CA TYR A 177 19.88 -47.64 -17.70
C TYR A 177 19.11 -48.66 -18.52
N LEU A 178 18.31 -48.22 -19.50
CA LEU A 178 17.56 -49.10 -20.40
C LEU A 178 18.46 -49.93 -21.32
N ASP A 179 19.62 -49.41 -21.68
CA ASP A 179 20.60 -50.10 -22.55
C ASP A 179 21.49 -51.13 -21.81
N ALA A 180 21.33 -51.32 -20.49
CA ALA A 180 22.17 -52.23 -19.71
C ALA A 180 21.70 -53.68 -19.80
N ASN A 181 22.64 -54.60 -20.09
CA ASN A 181 22.34 -56.03 -20.33
C ASN A 181 22.86 -56.98 -19.25
N THR A 182 23.53 -56.47 -18.21
CA THR A 182 24.05 -57.30 -17.11
C THR A 182 23.55 -56.77 -15.77
N ALA A 183 23.31 -57.67 -14.81
CA ALA A 183 22.77 -57.32 -13.50
C ALA A 183 23.59 -56.21 -12.80
N ASN A 184 24.92 -56.31 -12.84
CA ASN A 184 25.81 -55.31 -12.23
C ASN A 184 25.72 -53.94 -12.93
N GLN A 185 25.56 -53.91 -14.26
CA GLN A 185 25.39 -52.66 -15.01
C GLN A 185 24.03 -52.02 -14.73
N ILE A 186 22.97 -52.84 -14.66
CA ILE A 186 21.60 -52.38 -14.38
C ILE A 186 21.56 -51.69 -13.01
N ALA A 187 22.08 -52.33 -11.96
CA ALA A 187 22.11 -51.77 -10.61
C ALA A 187 22.86 -50.43 -10.57
N ARG A 188 24.09 -50.39 -11.12
CA ARG A 188 24.90 -49.16 -11.12
C ARG A 188 24.26 -48.02 -11.91
N ARG A 189 23.69 -48.30 -13.10
CA ARG A 189 23.05 -47.27 -13.93
C ARG A 189 21.75 -46.77 -13.30
N TYR A 190 21.01 -47.65 -12.63
CA TYR A 190 19.84 -47.27 -11.85
C TYR A 190 20.20 -46.29 -10.72
N ASP A 191 21.27 -46.55 -9.97
CA ASP A 191 21.70 -45.65 -8.88
C ASP A 191 22.04 -44.25 -9.39
N ILE A 192 22.76 -44.16 -10.51
CA ILE A 192 23.08 -42.87 -11.15
C ILE A 192 21.81 -42.15 -11.60
N TYR A 193 20.88 -42.86 -12.24
CA TYR A 193 19.59 -42.31 -12.64
C TYR A 193 18.81 -41.78 -11.42
N ASN A 194 18.70 -42.59 -10.36
CA ASN A 194 17.97 -42.26 -9.14
C ASN A 194 18.61 -41.09 -8.40
N GLN A 195 19.94 -41.02 -8.33
CA GLN A 195 20.64 -39.86 -7.75
C GLN A 195 20.31 -38.58 -8.51
N ARG A 196 20.41 -38.60 -9.85
CA ARG A 196 20.10 -37.43 -10.69
C ARG A 196 18.64 -37.00 -10.57
N TYR A 197 17.72 -37.96 -10.49
CA TYR A 197 16.30 -37.73 -10.24
C TYR A 197 16.05 -37.03 -8.89
N ARG A 198 16.70 -37.49 -7.81
CA ARG A 198 16.57 -36.87 -6.48
C ARG A 198 17.09 -35.44 -6.46
N VAL A 199 18.26 -35.17 -7.06
CA VAL A 199 18.82 -33.82 -7.13
C VAL A 199 17.92 -32.89 -7.95
N ARG A 200 17.43 -33.36 -9.11
CA ARG A 200 16.46 -32.60 -9.92
C ARG A 200 15.23 -32.18 -9.11
N ASN A 201 14.61 -33.14 -8.43
CA ASN A 201 13.40 -32.88 -7.64
C ASN A 201 13.70 -31.94 -6.47
N ALA A 202 14.81 -32.14 -5.76
CA ALA A 202 15.23 -31.24 -4.69
C ALA A 202 15.42 -29.81 -5.19
N ALA A 203 16.02 -29.62 -6.37
CA ALA A 203 16.23 -28.31 -6.97
C ALA A 203 14.90 -27.62 -7.34
N PHE A 204 13.95 -28.33 -7.95
CA PHE A 204 12.64 -27.76 -8.25
C PHE A 204 11.80 -27.47 -7.00
N ILE A 205 11.88 -28.33 -5.97
CA ILE A 205 11.26 -28.07 -4.67
C ILE A 205 11.86 -26.81 -4.05
N ALA A 206 13.19 -26.66 -4.07
CA ALA A 206 13.85 -25.46 -3.58
C ALA A 206 13.41 -24.20 -4.34
N ALA A 207 13.31 -24.26 -5.68
CA ALA A 207 12.83 -23.14 -6.49
C ALA A 207 11.39 -22.74 -6.11
N GLY A 208 10.49 -23.71 -5.96
CA GLY A 208 9.11 -23.49 -5.52
C GLY A 208 9.03 -22.89 -4.12
N SER A 209 9.82 -23.40 -3.17
CA SER A 209 9.88 -22.87 -1.80
C SER A 209 10.40 -21.43 -1.76
N ILE A 210 11.46 -21.12 -2.52
CA ILE A 210 12.01 -19.75 -2.63
C ILE A 210 10.94 -18.80 -3.18
N TRP A 211 10.22 -19.22 -4.22
CA TRP A 211 9.13 -18.43 -4.80
C TRP A 211 7.99 -18.17 -3.80
N ALA A 212 7.55 -19.21 -3.07
CA ALA A 212 6.49 -19.08 -2.08
C ALA A 212 6.88 -18.18 -0.90
N ILE A 213 8.09 -18.35 -0.34
CA ILE A 213 8.61 -17.52 0.75
C ILE A 213 8.72 -16.06 0.29
N ASN A 214 9.20 -15.83 -0.94
CA ASN A 214 9.31 -14.49 -1.51
C ASN A 214 7.95 -13.76 -1.56
N LEU A 215 6.88 -14.46 -1.96
CA LEU A 215 5.53 -13.87 -2.00
C LEU A 215 4.97 -13.61 -0.60
N LEU A 216 5.14 -14.55 0.34
CA LEU A 216 4.72 -14.35 1.72
C LEU A 216 5.43 -13.13 2.33
N GLU A 217 6.71 -12.97 2.06
CA GLU A 217 7.43 -11.80 2.55
C GLU A 217 6.90 -10.48 1.96
N VAL A 218 6.62 -10.42 0.66
CA VAL A 218 6.04 -9.20 0.04
C VAL A 218 4.67 -8.87 0.64
N LEU A 219 3.87 -9.88 0.99
CA LEU A 219 2.57 -9.71 1.63
C LEU A 219 2.69 -9.22 3.07
N LEU A 220 3.68 -9.73 3.83
CA LEU A 220 3.85 -9.45 5.26
C LEU A 220 4.66 -8.19 5.54
N VAL A 221 5.55 -7.77 4.63
CA VAL A 221 6.37 -6.57 4.85
C VAL A 221 5.52 -5.32 4.70
N ALA A 222 5.38 -4.60 5.81
CA ALA A 222 4.77 -3.28 5.82
C ALA A 222 5.59 -2.29 4.96
N PRO A 223 4.95 -1.36 4.22
CA PRO A 223 5.70 -0.32 3.53
C PRO A 223 6.53 0.41 4.59
N ALA A 224 7.84 0.50 4.38
CA ALA A 224 8.69 1.26 5.27
C ALA A 224 8.15 2.69 5.31
N SER A 225 7.73 3.15 6.49
CA SER A 225 7.30 4.53 6.68
C SER A 225 8.41 5.46 6.16
N PRO A 226 8.12 6.42 5.26
CA PRO A 226 9.12 7.34 4.72
C PRO A 226 9.78 8.22 5.80
N LEU A 227 9.28 8.20 7.03
CA LEU A 227 9.82 8.90 8.20
C LEU A 227 11.25 8.48 8.59
N GLY A 228 11.76 7.33 8.10
CA GLY A 228 13.13 6.89 8.38
C GLY A 228 14.22 7.52 7.48
N ALA A 229 13.87 8.13 6.35
CA ALA A 229 14.83 8.64 5.38
C ALA A 229 15.28 10.10 5.62
N ALA A 230 14.60 10.84 6.52
CA ALA A 230 14.92 12.24 6.80
C ALA A 230 15.94 12.45 7.94
N SER A 231 16.42 11.39 8.61
CA SER A 231 17.35 11.50 9.75
C SER A 231 18.82 11.20 9.39
N SER A 232 19.27 11.69 8.23
CA SER A 232 20.70 11.68 7.89
C SER A 232 21.13 12.90 7.08
N SER A 233 20.69 14.09 7.48
CA SER A 233 21.50 15.27 7.24
C SER A 233 22.41 15.44 8.44
N LYS A 234 23.68 15.03 8.30
CA LYS A 234 24.76 15.53 9.14
C LYS A 234 24.67 17.05 9.12
N ALA A 235 24.17 17.65 10.19
CA ALA A 235 24.29 19.08 10.42
C ALA A 235 25.78 19.39 10.46
N PHE A 236 26.26 20.01 9.40
CA PHE A 236 27.57 20.64 9.34
C PHE A 236 27.59 21.71 10.43
N GLN A 237 28.19 21.40 11.58
CA GLN A 237 28.47 22.37 12.62
C GLN A 237 29.51 23.35 12.09
N LEU A 238 29.04 24.51 11.61
CA LEU A 238 29.90 25.68 11.44
C LEU A 238 30.23 26.23 12.83
N ASN A 239 31.39 25.80 13.33
CA ASN A 239 32.02 26.41 14.49
C ASN A 239 32.60 27.76 14.05
N LEU A 240 31.79 28.82 14.13
CA LEU A 240 32.29 30.19 13.99
C LEU A 240 32.72 30.68 15.37
N SER A 241 33.97 30.38 15.72
CA SER A 241 34.70 31.11 16.77
C SER A 241 34.97 32.51 16.25
N ILE A 242 34.31 33.52 16.80
CA ILE A 242 34.73 34.92 16.66
C ILE A 242 35.60 35.25 17.88
N PRO A 243 36.89 35.56 17.71
CA PRO A 243 37.66 36.25 18.74
C PRO A 243 37.32 37.75 18.68
N PHE A 244 36.89 38.27 19.84
CA PHE A 244 36.81 39.66 20.31
C PHE A 244 36.47 40.78 19.30
#